data_AF-D5UF56-F1
#
_entry.id   AF-D5UF56-F1
#
_cell.length_a   1.000
_cell.length_b   1.000
_cell.length_c   1.000
_cell.angle_alpha   90.00
_cell.angle_beta   90.00
_cell.angle_gamma   90.00
#
_symmetry.space_group_name_H-M   'P 1'
#
loop_
_entity.id
_entity.type
_entity.pdbx_description
1 polymer ?
#
loop_
_entity_poly.entity_id
_entity_poly.type
_entity_poly.pdbx_seq_one_letter_code
_entity_poly.pdbx_strand_id
1 'polypeptide(L)'
;MALQSVGSGWEARPLQSKASMSVATGVLSATQVLDLVQAAAAAVEDESGWLRVGERTANKVEVSIRDMTRESTEPVLHFDVEVDRAVGRVTVRTTITTYVVKSGGMSKMVPMAKRKIVGFTAYRDFMDKYSGMLQRADPAAHVSFSGDW
;
A
#
# COMPACT_ATOMS: atom_id res chain seq x y z
N MET A 1 -17.86 12.12 18.21
CA MET A 1 -17.16 10.86 17.92
C MET A 1 -15.68 11.08 18.13
N ALA A 2 -15.08 10.43 19.13
CA ALA A 2 -13.66 10.62 19.43
C ALA A 2 -12.82 9.75 18.49
N LEU A 3 -12.04 10.39 17.63
CA LEU A 3 -10.84 9.81 17.02
C LEU A 3 -9.93 9.38 18.17
N GLN A 4 -10.04 8.12 18.59
CA GLN A 4 -9.11 7.59 19.57
C GLN A 4 -7.75 7.45 18.88
N SER A 5 -6.90 8.45 19.07
CA SER A 5 -5.45 8.32 18.92
C SER A 5 -5.00 7.32 20.00
N VAL A 6 -4.84 6.05 19.63
CA VAL A 6 -4.37 5.02 20.56
C VAL A 6 -2.98 4.58 20.09
N GLY A 7 -1.96 5.06 20.81
CA GLY A 7 -0.55 4.71 20.65
C GLY A 7 0.14 5.45 19.49
N SER A 8 0.88 6.51 19.80
CA SER A 8 1.67 7.30 18.83
C SER A 8 3.02 6.66 18.45
N GLY A 9 3.25 5.39 18.80
CA GLY A 9 4.48 4.65 18.48
C GLY A 9 4.28 3.66 17.34
N TRP A 10 5.30 3.46 16.51
CA TRP A 10 5.31 2.45 15.44
C TRP A 10 4.94 1.05 15.96
N GLU A 11 5.27 0.74 17.21
CA GLU A 11 5.05 -0.54 17.88
C GLU A 11 3.56 -0.88 18.03
N ALA A 12 2.74 0.11 18.35
CA ALA A 12 1.32 -0.04 18.66
C ALA A 12 0.43 -0.23 17.42
N ARG A 13 0.97 -0.01 16.22
CA ARG A 13 0.23 -0.18 14.97
C ARG A 13 0.06 -1.67 14.63
N PRO A 14 -1.08 -2.10 14.05
CA PRO A 14 -1.27 -3.48 13.57
C PRO A 14 -0.12 -3.93 12.67
N LEU A 15 0.31 -5.19 12.75
CA LEU A 15 1.46 -5.70 11.98
C LEU A 15 1.32 -5.46 10.47
N GLN A 16 0.12 -5.63 9.95
CA GLN A 16 -0.18 -5.43 8.53
C GLN A 16 -0.11 -3.94 8.11
N SER A 17 -0.29 -2.99 9.04
CA SER A 17 -0.04 -1.56 8.74
C SER A 17 1.45 -1.22 8.62
N LYS A 18 2.33 -2.17 8.99
CA LYS A 18 3.77 -2.10 8.77
C LYS A 18 4.18 -2.78 7.46
N ALA A 19 3.21 -3.32 6.71
CA ALA A 19 3.50 -4.01 5.47
C ALA A 19 3.99 -3.02 4.41
N SER A 20 5.13 -3.31 3.82
CA SER A 20 5.72 -2.49 2.76
C SER A 20 6.41 -3.37 1.72
N MET A 21 6.49 -2.83 0.53
CA MET A 21 7.32 -3.34 -0.54
C MET A 21 8.46 -2.36 -0.76
N SER A 22 9.66 -2.88 -1.04
CA SER A 22 10.78 -2.09 -1.53
C SER A 22 11.33 -2.71 -2.80
N VAL A 23 11.65 -1.87 -3.79
CA VAL A 23 12.23 -2.31 -5.06
C VAL A 23 13.44 -1.46 -5.37
N ALA A 24 14.54 -2.08 -5.73
CA ALA A 24 15.72 -1.40 -6.26
C ALA A 24 15.92 -1.79 -7.73
N THR A 25 15.94 -0.80 -8.62
CA THR A 25 16.17 -0.97 -10.06
C THR A 25 17.33 -0.08 -10.51
N GLY A 26 18.15 -0.62 -11.42
CA GLY A 26 19.22 0.12 -12.08
C GLY A 26 18.85 0.61 -13.48
N VAL A 27 17.67 0.23 -13.99
CA VAL A 27 17.26 0.43 -15.38
C VAL A 27 16.14 1.46 -15.49
N LEU A 28 15.15 1.40 -14.60
CA LEU A 28 13.98 2.26 -14.67
C LEU A 28 14.25 3.62 -14.02
N SER A 29 13.83 4.69 -14.69
CA SER A 29 13.79 6.02 -14.09
C SER A 29 12.67 6.12 -13.05
N ALA A 30 12.78 7.05 -12.10
CA ALA A 30 11.72 7.24 -11.09
C ALA A 30 10.36 7.57 -11.73
N THR A 31 10.33 8.31 -12.83
CA THR A 31 9.08 8.63 -13.54
C THR A 31 8.43 7.35 -14.07
N GLN A 32 9.20 6.49 -14.74
CA GLN A 32 8.69 5.21 -15.25
C GLN A 32 8.17 4.32 -14.13
N VAL A 33 8.86 4.30 -12.99
CA VAL A 33 8.38 3.52 -11.85
C VAL A 33 7.06 4.09 -11.30
N LEU A 34 6.95 5.41 -11.15
CA LEU A 34 5.69 6.04 -10.73
C LEU A 34 4.55 5.86 -11.75
N ASP A 35 4.85 5.83 -13.05
CA ASP A 35 3.86 5.55 -14.11
C ASP A 35 3.25 4.15 -13.97
N LEU A 36 4.06 3.17 -13.57
CA LEU A 36 3.61 1.79 -13.35
C LEU A 36 2.64 1.66 -12.16
N VAL A 37 2.59 2.63 -11.24
CA VAL A 37 1.59 2.64 -10.14
C VAL A 37 0.17 2.72 -10.69
N GLN A 38 -0.05 3.55 -11.71
CA GLN A 38 -1.37 3.69 -12.32
C GLN A 38 -1.78 2.41 -13.07
N ALA A 39 -0.83 1.79 -13.79
CA ALA A 39 -1.07 0.52 -14.47
C ALA A 39 -1.36 -0.62 -13.47
N ALA A 40 -0.62 -0.67 -12.36
CA ALA A 40 -0.83 -1.67 -11.31
C ALA A 40 -2.18 -1.49 -10.61
N ALA A 41 -2.59 -0.25 -10.32
CA ALA A 41 -3.92 0.02 -9.75
C ALA A 41 -5.03 -0.45 -10.70
N ALA A 42 -4.96 -0.09 -11.98
CA ALA A 42 -5.91 -0.53 -13.00
C ALA A 42 -5.94 -2.07 -13.17
N ALA A 43 -4.82 -2.76 -12.98
CA ALA A 43 -4.74 -4.21 -13.05
C ALA A 43 -5.36 -4.95 -11.85
N VAL A 44 -5.68 -4.24 -10.76
CA VAL A 44 -6.44 -4.75 -9.61
C VAL A 44 -7.93 -4.41 -9.74
N GLU A 45 -8.27 -3.41 -10.55
CA GLU A 45 -9.61 -2.84 -10.67
C GLU A 45 -10.65 -3.76 -11.35
N ASP A 46 -10.27 -4.96 -11.80
CA ASP A 46 -10.99 -5.77 -12.81
C ASP A 46 -12.51 -5.93 -12.59
N GLU A 47 -13.06 -5.80 -11.37
CA GLU A 47 -14.53 -5.74 -11.20
C GLU A 47 -15.07 -4.81 -10.09
N SER A 48 -14.27 -3.99 -9.40
CA SER A 48 -14.78 -3.38 -8.14
C SER A 48 -14.27 -2.00 -7.72
N GLY A 49 -13.32 -1.37 -8.43
CA GLY A 49 -12.92 0.02 -8.10
C GLY A 49 -12.38 0.23 -6.68
N TRP A 50 -11.75 -0.80 -6.10
CA TRP A 50 -11.21 -0.76 -4.73
C TRP A 50 -10.10 0.27 -4.58
N LEU A 51 -9.21 0.41 -5.57
CA LEU A 51 -8.10 1.35 -5.54
C LEU A 51 -8.45 2.65 -6.25
N ARG A 52 -7.89 3.75 -5.73
CA ARG A 52 -7.91 5.05 -6.38
C ARG A 52 -6.52 5.66 -6.28
N VAL A 53 -5.94 5.96 -7.43
CA VAL A 53 -4.70 6.73 -7.55
C VAL A 53 -5.02 8.21 -7.30
N GLY A 54 -4.29 8.80 -6.37
CA GLY A 54 -4.45 10.18 -5.92
C GLY A 54 -3.41 11.12 -6.52
N GLU A 55 -2.94 12.07 -5.71
CA GLU A 55 -1.97 13.06 -6.13
C GLU A 55 -0.63 12.41 -6.49
N ARG A 56 -0.04 12.91 -7.58
CA ARG A 56 1.29 12.53 -8.04
C ARG A 56 2.23 13.72 -7.96
N THR A 57 3.34 13.54 -7.27
CA THR A 57 4.48 14.46 -7.27
C THR A 57 5.65 13.88 -8.07
N ALA A 58 6.79 14.58 -8.07
CA ALA A 58 8.00 14.12 -8.75
C ALA A 58 8.60 12.83 -8.14
N ASN A 59 8.29 12.53 -6.88
CA ASN A 59 8.89 11.43 -6.12
C ASN A 59 7.85 10.56 -5.38
N LYS A 60 6.56 10.84 -5.54
CA LYS A 60 5.51 10.16 -4.78
C LYS A 60 4.24 10.01 -5.61
N VAL A 61 3.53 8.91 -5.41
CA VAL A 61 2.14 8.75 -5.83
C VAL A 61 1.34 8.27 -4.63
N GLU A 62 0.27 8.99 -4.29
CA GLU A 62 -0.66 8.58 -3.24
C GLU A 62 -1.68 7.60 -3.79
N VAL A 63 -2.01 6.58 -3.01
CA VAL A 63 -3.02 5.59 -3.37
C VAL A 63 -3.93 5.35 -2.18
N SER A 64 -5.22 5.22 -2.47
CA SER A 64 -6.24 4.94 -1.47
C SER A 64 -7.05 3.71 -1.86
N ILE A 65 -7.48 2.96 -0.86
CA ILE A 65 -8.33 1.77 -1.02
C ILE A 65 -9.64 2.03 -0.31
N ARG A 66 -10.74 1.89 -1.05
CA ARG A 66 -12.10 1.95 -0.54
C ARG A 66 -12.62 0.54 -0.27
N ASP A 67 -13.36 0.37 0.82
CA ASP A 67 -14.10 -0.86 1.08
C ASP A 67 -15.47 -0.82 0.39
N MET A 68 -15.61 -1.54 -0.72
CA MET A 68 -16.87 -1.60 -1.45
C MET A 68 -17.96 -2.42 -0.77
N THR A 69 -17.61 -3.18 0.28
CA THR A 69 -18.61 -3.87 1.12
C THR A 69 -19.27 -2.94 2.14
N ARG A 70 -18.82 -1.68 2.23
CA ARG A 70 -19.41 -0.63 3.07
C ARG A 70 -20.27 0.32 2.24
N GLU A 71 -21.34 0.81 2.86
CA GLU A 71 -22.11 1.94 2.35
C GLU A 71 -21.28 3.23 2.30
N SER A 72 -20.24 3.34 3.15
CA SER A 72 -19.36 4.50 3.18
C SER A 72 -18.51 4.63 1.91
N THR A 73 -18.33 5.87 1.47
CA THR A 73 -17.41 6.24 0.38
C THR A 73 -15.99 6.53 0.84
N GLU A 74 -15.76 6.53 2.15
CA GLU A 74 -14.46 6.86 2.73
C GLU A 74 -13.45 5.73 2.49
N PRO A 75 -12.21 6.05 2.07
CA PRO A 75 -11.17 5.06 1.99
C PRO A 75 -10.85 4.44 3.35
N VAL A 76 -10.59 3.14 3.35
CA VAL A 76 -10.23 2.35 4.53
C VAL A 76 -8.72 2.19 4.71
N LEU A 77 -7.94 2.43 3.66
CA LEU A 77 -6.48 2.36 3.66
C LEU A 77 -5.91 3.41 2.72
N HIS A 78 -4.91 4.15 3.16
CA HIS A 78 -4.09 5.03 2.34
C HIS A 78 -2.64 4.56 2.41
N PHE A 79 -1.97 4.58 1.27
CA PHE A 79 -0.55 4.29 1.19
C PHE A 79 0.11 5.11 0.11
N ASP A 80 1.38 5.40 0.31
CA ASP A 80 2.19 6.19 -0.59
C ASP A 80 3.18 5.25 -1.30
N VAL A 81 3.38 5.47 -2.59
CA VAL A 81 4.49 4.90 -3.35
C VAL A 81 5.53 6.00 -3.53
N GLU A 82 6.61 5.90 -2.78
CA GLU A 82 7.70 6.87 -2.78
C GLU A 82 8.88 6.34 -3.58
N VAL A 83 9.59 7.26 -4.23
CA VAL A 83 10.79 6.95 -4.98
C VAL A 83 11.94 7.81 -4.51
N ASP A 84 13.06 7.15 -4.24
CA ASP A 84 14.34 7.75 -3.94
C ASP A 84 15.36 7.40 -5.04
N ARG A 85 16.30 8.32 -5.28
CA ARG A 85 17.36 8.15 -6.27
C ARG A 85 18.71 8.27 -5.58
N ALA A 86 19.46 7.18 -5.55
CA ALA A 86 20.78 7.15 -4.93
C ALA A 86 21.75 6.28 -5.74
N VAL A 87 22.96 6.80 -5.99
CA VAL A 87 24.08 6.05 -6.59
C VAL A 87 23.70 5.31 -7.88
N GLY A 88 23.01 6.00 -8.80
CA GLY A 88 22.58 5.42 -10.09
C GLY A 88 21.49 4.36 -10.00
N ARG A 89 20.86 4.19 -8.83
CA ARG A 89 19.74 3.28 -8.61
C ARG A 89 18.50 4.06 -8.19
N VAL A 90 17.36 3.54 -8.62
CA VAL A 90 16.05 4.02 -8.21
C VAL A 90 15.51 3.02 -7.19
N THR A 91 15.23 3.52 -5.99
CA THR A 91 14.62 2.73 -4.92
C THR A 91 13.20 3.19 -4.74
N VAL A 92 12.28 2.24 -4.66
CA VAL A 92 10.85 2.50 -4.50
C VAL A 92 10.41 1.87 -3.21
N ARG A 93 9.57 2.57 -2.45
CA ARG A 93 9.02 2.08 -1.19
C ARG A 93 7.53 2.35 -1.13
N THR A 94 6.76 1.34 -0.72
CA THR A 94 5.36 1.55 -0.35
C THR A 94 5.25 1.75 1.16
N THR A 95 4.45 2.73 1.60
CA THR A 95 4.24 3.02 3.02
C THR A 95 2.76 3.24 3.29
N ILE A 96 2.16 2.42 4.14
CA ILE A 96 0.78 2.64 4.60
C ILE A 96 0.75 3.86 5.52
N THR A 97 0.05 4.91 5.12
CA THR A 97 -0.05 6.18 5.85
C THR A 97 -1.23 6.19 6.81
N THR A 98 -2.39 5.71 6.37
CA THR A 98 -3.62 5.63 7.17
C THR A 98 -4.30 4.29 6.98
N TYR A 99 -4.89 3.75 8.04
CA TYR A 99 -5.54 2.45 7.98
C TYR A 99 -6.67 2.29 9.03
N VAL A 100 -7.86 1.84 8.60
CA VAL A 100 -9.07 1.68 9.42
C VAL A 100 -9.35 0.22 9.78
N VAL A 101 -9.21 -0.12 11.06
CA VAL A 101 -9.59 -1.45 11.61
C VAL A 101 -11.08 -1.48 11.93
N LYS A 102 -11.78 -2.57 11.55
CA LYS A 102 -13.18 -2.79 11.96
C LYS A 102 -13.26 -2.99 13.48
N SER A 103 -13.91 -2.06 14.19
CA SER A 103 -14.13 -2.12 15.64
C SER A 103 -15.59 -2.45 15.98
N GLY A 104 -16.02 -3.70 15.81
CA GLY A 104 -17.39 -4.13 16.16
C GLY A 104 -17.44 -5.27 17.20
N GLY A 105 -18.32 -5.12 18.21
CA GLY A 105 -18.89 -6.16 19.10
C GLY A 105 -17.93 -7.11 19.82
N MET A 106 -17.40 -8.11 19.10
CA MET A 106 -16.46 -9.13 19.58
C MET A 106 -14.99 -8.82 19.25
N SER A 107 -14.73 -7.89 18.32
CA SER A 107 -13.37 -7.53 17.85
C SER A 107 -12.52 -6.87 18.93
N LYS A 108 -13.14 -6.38 20.02
CA LYS A 108 -12.45 -5.82 21.20
C LYS A 108 -11.76 -6.90 22.05
N MET A 109 -12.22 -8.15 21.98
CA MET A 109 -11.61 -9.29 22.68
C MET A 109 -10.50 -9.96 21.86
N VAL A 110 -10.40 -9.66 20.56
CA VAL A 110 -9.33 -10.15 19.69
C VAL A 110 -8.10 -9.25 19.84
N PRO A 111 -6.91 -9.81 20.13
CA PRO A 111 -5.66 -9.06 20.15
C PRO A 111 -5.50 -8.23 18.88
N MET A 112 -5.03 -6.99 19.00
CA MET A 112 -4.92 -6.07 17.85
C MET A 112 -4.16 -6.68 16.66
N ALA A 113 -3.13 -7.50 16.93
CA ALA A 113 -2.36 -8.23 15.93
C ALA A 113 -3.20 -9.18 15.04
N LYS A 114 -4.35 -9.66 15.53
CA LYS A 114 -5.20 -10.65 14.85
C LYS A 114 -6.49 -10.04 14.26
N ARG A 115 -6.64 -8.72 14.27
CA ARG A 115 -7.84 -8.07 13.70
C ARG A 115 -7.75 -8.04 12.19
N LYS A 116 -8.78 -8.56 11.49
CA LYS A 116 -8.84 -8.54 10.03
C LYS A 116 -8.79 -7.11 9.52
N ILE A 117 -7.96 -6.93 8.49
CA ILE A 117 -7.82 -5.65 7.82
C ILE A 117 -8.71 -5.59 6.59
N VAL A 118 -9.57 -4.58 6.59
CA VAL A 118 -10.37 -4.25 5.43
C VAL A 118 -9.49 -3.49 4.42
N GLY A 119 -9.50 -3.96 3.16
CA GLY A 119 -8.70 -3.38 2.08
C GLY A 119 -7.28 -3.95 1.95
N PHE A 120 -6.81 -4.77 2.89
CA PHE A 120 -5.44 -5.33 2.81
C PHE A 120 -5.26 -6.34 1.69
N THR A 121 -6.30 -7.09 1.33
CA THR A 121 -6.26 -7.99 0.18
C THR A 121 -6.00 -7.20 -1.10
N ALA A 122 -6.75 -6.12 -1.33
CA ALA A 122 -6.51 -5.22 -2.48
C ALA A 122 -5.12 -4.56 -2.44
N TYR A 123 -4.61 -4.23 -1.25
CA TYR A 123 -3.24 -3.74 -1.09
C TYR A 123 -2.18 -4.79 -1.48
N ARG A 124 -2.38 -6.05 -1.08
CA ARG A 124 -1.50 -7.17 -1.47
C ARG A 124 -1.55 -7.43 -2.96
N ASP A 125 -2.75 -7.50 -3.53
CA ASP A 125 -2.93 -7.69 -4.97
C ASP A 125 -2.25 -6.56 -5.75
N PHE A 126 -2.37 -5.31 -5.28
CA PHE A 126 -1.63 -4.18 -5.85
C PHE A 126 -0.12 -4.40 -5.78
N MET A 127 0.43 -4.79 -4.63
CA MET A 127 1.87 -5.06 -4.49
C MET A 127 2.35 -6.20 -5.41
N ASP A 128 1.59 -7.28 -5.53
CA ASP A 128 1.89 -8.41 -6.41
C ASP A 128 1.88 -7.99 -7.89
N LYS A 129 0.85 -7.27 -8.34
CA LYS A 129 0.78 -6.75 -9.71
C LYS A 129 1.90 -5.76 -10.00
N TYR A 130 2.15 -4.83 -9.07
CA TYR A 130 3.14 -3.78 -9.24
C TYR A 130 4.57 -4.33 -9.27
N SER A 131 4.92 -5.20 -8.32
CA SER A 131 6.22 -5.89 -8.33
C SER A 131 6.41 -6.74 -9.60
N GLY A 132 5.37 -7.45 -10.04
CA GLY A 132 5.39 -8.21 -11.28
C GLY A 132 5.61 -7.33 -12.52
N MET A 133 5.02 -6.15 -12.58
CA MET A 133 5.25 -5.17 -13.65
C MET A 133 6.69 -4.64 -13.62
N LEU A 134 7.20 -4.31 -12.43
CA LEU A 134 8.58 -3.83 -12.26
C LEU A 134 9.61 -4.89 -12.66
N GLN A 135 9.42 -6.14 -12.25
CA GLN A 135 10.30 -7.25 -12.63
C GLN A 135 10.25 -7.59 -14.12
N ARG A 136 9.10 -7.41 -14.80
CA ARG A 136 9.04 -7.57 -16.25
C ARG A 136 9.81 -6.47 -16.98
N ALA A 137 9.77 -5.25 -16.46
CA ALA A 137 10.44 -4.09 -17.05
C ALA A 137 11.95 -4.06 -16.74
N ASP A 138 12.36 -4.55 -15.56
CA ASP A 138 13.74 -4.78 -15.18
C ASP A 138 13.85 -6.14 -14.47
N PRO A 139 14.21 -7.23 -15.19
CA PRO A 139 14.37 -8.56 -14.61
C PRO A 139 15.46 -8.66 -13.54
N ALA A 140 16.38 -7.68 -13.46
CA ALA A 140 17.42 -7.61 -12.45
C ALA A 140 16.98 -6.80 -11.21
N ALA A 141 15.76 -6.25 -11.20
CA ALA A 141 15.25 -5.49 -10.07
C ALA A 141 15.12 -6.37 -8.82
N HIS A 142 15.64 -5.89 -7.70
CA HIS A 142 15.53 -6.57 -6.42
C HIS A 142 14.27 -6.13 -5.71
N VAL A 143 13.32 -7.04 -5.52
CA VAL A 143 12.06 -6.80 -4.79
C VAL A 143 12.15 -7.43 -3.41
N SER A 144 11.79 -6.69 -2.38
CA SER A 144 11.64 -7.19 -1.02
C SER A 144 10.31 -6.76 -0.43
N PHE A 145 9.73 -7.65 0.38
CA PHE A 145 8.52 -7.39 1.13
C PHE A 145 8.84 -7.45 2.62
N SER A 146 8.19 -6.59 3.40
CA SER A 146 8.23 -6.64 4.87
C SER A 146 6.83 -6.51 5.44
N GLY A 147 6.65 -7.00 6.67
CA GLY A 147 5.34 -7.12 7.33
C GLY A 147 4.70 -8.50 7.18
N ASP A 148 3.53 -8.68 7.77
CA ASP A 148 2.77 -9.95 7.73
C ASP A 148 2.18 -10.12 6.32
N TRP A 149 2.82 -10.97 5.53
CA TRP A 149 2.51 -11.29 4.13
C TRP A 149 1.83 -12.65 4.01
#